data_AF-A0A2D8EL81-F1
#
_entry.id   AF-A0A2D8EL81-F1
#
_cell.length_a   1.000
_cell.length_b   1.000
_cell.length_c   1.000
_cell.angle_alpha   90.00
_cell.angle_beta   90.00
_cell.angle_gamma   90.00
#
_symmetry.space_group_name_H-M   'P 1'
#
loop_
_entity.id
_entity.type
_entity.pdbx_description
1 polymer ?
#
loop_
_entity_poly.entity_id
_entity_poly.type
_entity_poly.pdbx_seq_one_letter_code
_entity_poly.pdbx_strand_id
1 'polypeptide(L)'
;MPKVFVVNRPIRNKFGWTPDLSDASRYGSIEVVFEPDDNPQFVPSPMIMKARKIMRDFSPEDYILWPGGGDPIAVMIVCMIASEFSPVVRVLRWERNLDRGDRDRRQGWYMPVALNLRKEKV
;
A
#
# COMPACT_ATOMS: atom_id res chain seq x y z
N MET A 1 6.88 -13.62 -8.73
CA MET A 1 5.75 -12.78 -9.20
C MET A 1 5.67 -11.59 -8.28
N PRO A 2 5.56 -10.36 -8.78
CA PRO A 2 5.41 -9.18 -7.94
C PRO A 2 4.18 -9.25 -7.05
N LYS A 3 4.23 -8.56 -5.91
CA LYS A 3 3.16 -8.42 -4.94
C LYS A 3 2.75 -6.96 -4.78
N VAL A 4 1.48 -6.76 -4.45
CA VAL A 4 0.94 -5.48 -4.00
C VAL A 4 0.57 -5.58 -2.54
N PHE A 5 1.41 -5.02 -1.68
CA PHE A 5 1.20 -4.94 -0.24
C PHE A 5 0.21 -3.82 0.08
N VAL A 6 -1.03 -4.20 0.33
CA VAL A 6 -2.09 -3.27 0.73
C VAL A 6 -1.94 -2.99 2.22
N VAL A 7 -1.68 -1.72 2.58
CA VAL A 7 -1.35 -1.32 3.95
C VAL A 7 -2.44 -1.77 4.93
N ASN A 8 -3.70 -1.43 4.66
CA ASN A 8 -4.84 -1.86 5.44
C ASN A 8 -5.91 -2.44 4.53
N ARG A 9 -6.60 -3.50 4.96
CA ARG A 9 -7.80 -3.98 4.28
C ARG A 9 -8.77 -2.81 4.06
N PRO A 10 -9.17 -2.52 2.80
CA PRO A 10 -10.17 -1.49 2.55
C PRO A 10 -11.47 -1.85 3.25
N ILE A 11 -12.02 -0.88 3.98
CA ILE A 11 -13.36 -0.96 4.58
C ILE A 11 -14.25 0.12 4.00
N ARG A 12 -15.56 -0.01 4.23
CA ARG A 12 -16.53 1.00 3.81
C ARG A 12 -16.21 2.33 4.48
N ASN A 13 -15.94 3.35 3.68
CA ASN A 13 -15.60 4.69 4.18
C ASN A 13 -16.86 5.48 4.59
N LYS A 14 -16.65 6.69 5.14
CA LYS A 14 -17.72 7.60 5.58
C LYS A 14 -18.67 8.07 4.46
N PHE A 15 -18.30 7.86 3.20
CA PHE A 15 -19.11 8.17 2.02
C PHE A 15 -19.88 6.95 1.49
N GLY A 16 -19.85 5.83 2.21
CA GLY A 16 -20.69 4.68 1.93
C GLY A 16 -20.14 3.70 0.89
N TRP A 17 -18.87 3.82 0.46
CA TRP A 17 -18.24 2.91 -0.49
C TRP A 17 -16.90 2.37 0.02
N THR A 18 -16.47 1.23 -0.52
CA THR A 18 -15.16 0.59 -0.23
C THR A 18 -14.24 0.79 -1.43
N PRO A 19 -12.98 1.22 -1.25
CA PRO A 19 -12.02 1.32 -2.35
C PRO A 19 -11.92 0.03 -3.18
N ASP A 20 -11.98 0.18 -4.50
CA ASP A 20 -11.79 -0.90 -5.45
C ASP A 20 -10.29 -1.09 -5.74
N LEU A 21 -9.82 -2.32 -5.60
CA LEU A 21 -8.42 -2.70 -5.82
C LEU A 21 -8.21 -3.43 -7.15
N SER A 22 -9.24 -3.58 -8.00
CA SER A 22 -9.14 -4.35 -9.24
C SER A 22 -8.02 -3.86 -10.16
N ASP A 23 -7.83 -2.54 -10.33
CA ASP A 23 -6.72 -2.02 -11.13
C ASP A 23 -5.35 -2.38 -10.54
N ALA A 24 -5.22 -2.49 -9.21
CA ALA A 24 -3.96 -2.82 -8.55
C ALA A 24 -3.49 -4.25 -8.87
N SER A 25 -4.42 -5.19 -9.12
CA SER A 25 -4.09 -6.59 -9.41
C SER A 25 -3.29 -6.80 -10.70
N ARG A 26 -3.23 -5.81 -11.60
CA ARG A 26 -2.37 -5.88 -12.80
C ARG A 26 -0.89 -5.75 -12.47
N TYR A 27 -0.54 -5.23 -11.29
CA TYR A 27 0.84 -5.05 -10.85
C TYR A 27 1.39 -6.26 -10.12
N GLY A 28 0.54 -7.12 -9.55
CA GLY A 28 0.96 -8.27 -8.76
C GLY A 28 -0.16 -8.86 -7.91
N SER A 29 0.13 -9.96 -7.22
CA SER A 29 -0.82 -10.56 -6.28
C SER A 29 -1.03 -9.65 -5.06
N ILE A 30 -2.28 -9.40 -4.70
CA ILE A 30 -2.64 -8.56 -3.56
C ILE A 30 -2.36 -9.30 -2.25
N GLU A 31 -1.65 -8.65 -1.33
CA GLU A 31 -1.37 -9.13 0.02
C GLU A 31 -1.67 -8.03 1.03
N VAL A 32 -2.54 -8.30 2.00
CA VAL A 32 -2.93 -7.31 3.03
C VAL A 32 -1.95 -7.39 4.20
N VAL A 33 -1.40 -6.25 4.64
CA VAL A 33 -0.49 -6.20 5.80
C VAL A 33 -1.27 -6.12 7.10
N PHE A 34 -2.23 -5.20 7.18
CA PHE A 34 -3.05 -4.99 8.37
C PHE A 34 -4.56 -5.21 8.10
N GLU A 35 -5.18 -5.96 8.99
CA GLU A 35 -6.61 -6.23 9.07
C GLU A 35 -7.33 -5.14 9.89
N PRO A 36 -8.67 -5.03 9.82
CA PRO A 36 -9.42 -3.95 10.49
C PRO A 36 -9.29 -3.91 12.02
N ASP A 37 -8.93 -5.03 12.65
CA ASP A 37 -8.71 -5.18 14.10
C ASP A 37 -7.26 -4.89 14.53
N ASP A 38 -6.34 -4.71 13.58
CA ASP A 38 -4.99 -4.26 13.89
C ASP A 38 -4.97 -2.77 14.27
N ASN A 39 -4.14 -2.44 15.25
CA ASN A 39 -4.07 -1.09 15.83
C ASN A 39 -2.65 -0.51 15.83
N PRO A 40 -2.02 -0.24 14.66
CA PRO A 40 -0.64 0.26 14.55
C PRO A 40 -0.28 1.46 15.43
N GLN A 41 -1.16 2.43 15.58
CA GLN A 41 -0.94 3.61 16.42
C GLN A 41 -0.91 3.28 17.93
N PHE A 42 -1.65 2.27 18.38
CA PHE A 42 -1.78 1.95 19.81
C PHE A 42 -0.82 0.84 20.24
N VAL A 43 -0.51 -0.10 19.34
CA VAL A 43 0.38 -1.24 19.60
C VAL A 43 1.42 -1.38 18.48
N PRO A 44 2.34 -0.42 18.32
CA PRO A 44 3.25 -0.38 17.18
C PRO A 44 4.22 -1.57 17.14
N SER A 45 4.77 -2.01 18.29
CA SER A 45 5.74 -3.11 18.33
C SER A 45 5.23 -4.43 17.74
N PRO A 46 4.07 -4.98 18.14
CA PRO A 46 3.54 -6.18 17.48
C PRO A 46 3.16 -5.94 16.01
N MET A 47 2.75 -4.74 15.64
CA MET A 47 2.41 -4.41 14.25
C MET A 47 3.64 -4.35 13.34
N ILE A 48 4.76 -3.84 13.85
CA ILE A 48 6.07 -3.91 13.19
C ILE A 48 6.50 -5.37 12.97
N MET A 49 6.34 -6.23 13.98
CA MET A 49 6.66 -7.66 13.85
C MET A 49 5.79 -8.36 12.81
N LYS A 50 4.48 -8.05 12.80
CA LYS A 50 3.53 -8.56 11.80
C LYS A 50 3.93 -8.12 10.39
N ALA A 51 4.19 -6.84 10.19
CA ALA A 51 4.62 -6.29 8.90
C ALA A 51 5.91 -6.94 8.40
N ARG A 52 6.94 -7.08 9.23
CA ARG A 52 8.18 -7.79 8.85
C ARG A 52 7.94 -9.22 8.42
N LYS A 53 7.06 -9.95 9.12
CA LYS A 53 6.75 -11.34 8.78
C LYS A 53 6.08 -11.46 7.41
N ILE A 54 5.11 -10.59 7.13
CA ILE A 54 4.35 -10.56 5.87
C ILE A 54 5.27 -10.11 4.71
N MET A 55 6.09 -9.08 4.94
CA MET A 55 6.93 -8.43 3.93
C MET A 55 8.36 -8.98 3.86
N ARG A 56 8.64 -10.14 4.46
CA ARG A 56 10.00 -10.67 4.65
C ARG A 56 10.83 -10.83 3.36
N ASP A 57 10.14 -10.97 2.24
CA ASP A 57 10.70 -11.20 0.90
C ASP A 57 10.43 -9.99 -0.03
N PHE A 58 10.16 -8.81 0.53
CA PHE A 58 9.89 -7.59 -0.24
C PHE A 58 11.08 -7.23 -1.13
N SER A 59 10.81 -6.96 -2.39
CA SER A 59 11.80 -6.70 -3.44
C SER A 59 11.51 -5.37 -4.17
N PRO A 60 12.46 -4.84 -4.97
CA PRO A 60 12.23 -3.67 -5.80
C PRO A 60 11.02 -3.80 -6.75
N GLU A 61 10.67 -5.04 -7.13
CA GLU A 61 9.55 -5.34 -8.03
C GLU A 61 8.17 -5.29 -7.38
N ASP A 62 8.11 -5.26 -6.06
CA ASP A 62 6.86 -5.18 -5.31
C ASP A 62 6.37 -3.75 -5.12
N TYR A 63 5.09 -3.62 -4.79
CA TYR A 63 4.42 -2.35 -4.63
C TYR A 63 3.75 -2.23 -3.26
N ILE A 64 3.75 -1.02 -2.70
CA ILE A 64 2.91 -0.66 -1.55
C ILE A 64 1.68 0.08 -2.06
N LEU A 65 0.51 -0.28 -1.55
CA LEU A 65 -0.74 0.40 -1.84
C LEU A 65 -1.42 0.83 -0.54
N TRP A 66 -1.60 2.15 -0.38
CA TRP A 66 -2.53 2.70 0.59
C TRP A 66 -3.82 3.13 -0.12
N PRO A 67 -4.92 2.35 -0.01
CA PRO A 67 -6.15 2.60 -0.76
C PRO A 67 -6.98 3.78 -0.19
N GLY A 68 -6.49 4.43 0.87
CA GLY A 68 -7.10 5.57 1.53
C GLY A 68 -7.89 5.19 2.78
N GLY A 69 -7.84 6.08 3.78
CA GLY A 69 -8.42 5.84 5.12
C GLY A 69 -7.53 4.97 6.01
N GLY A 70 -8.01 4.67 7.22
CA GLY A 70 -7.24 3.89 8.20
C GLY A 70 -6.18 4.69 8.94
N ASP A 71 -5.28 3.98 9.60
CA ASP A 71 -4.29 4.50 10.53
C ASP A 71 -3.02 4.99 9.78
N PRO A 72 -2.63 6.28 9.87
CA PRO A 72 -1.43 6.77 9.21
C PRO A 72 -0.14 6.11 9.73
N ILE A 73 -0.11 5.62 10.96
CA ILE A 73 1.03 4.87 11.52
C ILE A 73 1.22 3.54 10.78
N ALA A 74 0.14 2.94 10.27
CA ALA A 74 0.22 1.73 9.44
C ALA A 74 1.05 1.99 8.17
N VAL A 75 0.79 3.13 7.50
CA VAL A 75 1.53 3.54 6.30
C VAL A 75 3.01 3.76 6.63
N MET A 76 3.30 4.43 7.75
CA MET A 76 4.68 4.67 8.19
C MET A 76 5.42 3.35 8.44
N ILE A 77 4.81 2.40 9.16
CA ILE A 77 5.41 1.09 9.44
C ILE A 77 5.69 0.35 8.12
N VAL A 78 4.71 0.24 7.22
CA VAL A 78 4.88 -0.51 5.96
C VAL A 78 6.00 0.09 5.09
N CYS A 79 6.05 1.42 4.95
CA CYS A 79 7.11 2.09 4.18
C CYS A 79 8.50 1.92 4.83
N MET A 80 8.59 2.03 6.16
CA MET A 80 9.85 1.82 6.88
C MET A 80 10.34 0.36 6.72
N ILE A 81 9.45 -0.62 6.91
CA ILE A 81 9.78 -2.04 6.73
C ILE A 81 10.21 -2.33 5.29
N ALA A 82 9.49 -1.85 4.27
CA ALA A 82 9.91 -2.01 2.88
C ALA A 82 11.32 -1.45 2.62
N SER A 83 11.65 -0.31 3.25
CA SER A 83 12.98 0.29 3.15
C SER A 83 14.07 -0.53 3.87
N GLU A 84 13.74 -1.41 4.81
CA GLU A 84 14.71 -2.35 5.38
C GLU A 84 15.17 -3.38 4.32
N PHE A 85 14.24 -3.85 3.49
CA PHE A 85 14.46 -4.91 2.51
C PHE A 85 14.96 -4.44 1.15
N SER A 86 14.57 -3.24 0.71
CA SER A 86 14.86 -2.77 -0.65
C SER A 86 15.45 -1.35 -0.67
N PRO A 87 16.43 -1.06 -1.56
CA PRO A 87 16.90 0.30 -1.83
C PRO A 87 15.88 1.12 -2.63
N VAL A 88 14.94 0.45 -3.32
CA VAL A 88 13.86 1.09 -4.09
C VAL A 88 12.52 0.62 -3.55
N VAL A 89 11.65 1.56 -3.20
CA VAL A 89 10.28 1.26 -2.76
C VAL A 89 9.32 1.83 -3.79
N ARG A 90 8.47 0.98 -4.39
CA ARG A 90 7.44 1.45 -5.32
C ARG A 90 6.10 1.57 -4.62
N VAL A 91 5.41 2.68 -4.85
CA VAL A 91 4.07 2.92 -4.31
C VAL A 91 3.07 3.07 -5.46
N LEU A 92 1.86 2.54 -5.28
CA LEU A 92 0.75 2.74 -6.20
C LEU A 92 -0.03 3.99 -5.79
N ARG A 93 0.02 5.01 -6.65
CA ARG A 93 -0.72 6.27 -6.49
C ARG A 93 -2.03 6.19 -7.27
N TRP A 94 -3.15 6.50 -6.63
CA TRP A 94 -4.45 6.57 -7.30
C TRP A 94 -4.57 7.84 -8.15
N GLU A 95 -4.87 7.67 -9.43
CA GLU A 95 -5.26 8.73 -10.36
C GLU A 95 -6.77 8.72 -10.57
N ARG A 96 -7.38 9.90 -10.54
CA ARG A 96 -8.80 10.06 -10.83
C ARG A 96 -9.00 10.24 -12.32
N ASN A 97 -10.04 9.64 -12.88
CA ASN A 97 -10.46 9.93 -14.24
C ASN A 97 -11.14 11.30 -14.30
N LEU A 98 -10.42 12.33 -14.77
CA LEU A 98 -10.91 13.71 -14.85
C LEU A 98 -11.70 14.01 -16.13
N ASP A 99 -11.59 13.16 -17.16
CA ASP A 99 -12.09 13.45 -18.51
C ASP A 99 -13.62 13.36 -18.64
N ARG A 100 -14.32 12.80 -17.65
CA ARG A 100 -15.78 12.63 -17.68
C ARG A 100 -16.56 13.79 -17.04
N GLY A 101 -15.90 14.88 -16.65
CA GLY A 101 -16.55 16.04 -16.04
C GLY A 101 -17.17 15.80 -14.65
N ASP A 102 -17.14 14.56 -14.18
CA ASP A 102 -17.66 14.13 -12.88
C ASP A 102 -16.51 13.89 -11.90
N ARG A 103 -16.64 14.36 -10.66
CA ARG A 103 -15.63 14.16 -9.60
C ARG A 103 -15.79 12.78 -8.95
N ASP A 104 -16.13 11.77 -9.73
CA ASP A 104 -16.38 10.41 -9.23
C ASP A 104 -15.06 9.79 -8.75
N ARG A 105 -14.88 9.76 -7.43
CA ARG A 105 -13.67 9.22 -6.79
C ARG A 105 -13.54 7.71 -6.91
N ARG A 106 -14.55 7.02 -7.46
CA ARG A 106 -14.58 5.58 -7.65
C ARG A 106 -13.99 5.13 -8.99
N GLN A 107 -13.79 6.05 -9.93
CA GLN A 107 -13.25 5.75 -11.26
C GLN A 107 -11.85 6.33 -11.41
N GLY A 108 -10.91 5.46 -11.77
CA GLY A 108 -9.50 5.81 -11.80
C GLY A 108 -8.62 4.59 -12.03
N TRP A 109 -7.31 4.81 -11.94
CA TRP A 109 -6.30 3.77 -12.07
C TRP A 109 -5.12 4.07 -11.15
N TYR A 110 -4.37 3.05 -10.80
CA TYR A 110 -3.12 3.20 -10.07
C TYR A 110 -1.96 3.45 -11.04
N MET A 111 -1.08 4.38 -10.68
CA MET A 111 0.21 4.58 -11.34
C MET A 111 1.35 4.30 -10.37
N PRO A 112 2.41 3.61 -10.82
CA PRO A 112 3.56 3.33 -9.97
C PRO A 112 4.41 4.59 -9.81
N VAL A 113 4.91 4.80 -8.60
CA VAL A 113 5.91 5.82 -8.28
C VAL A 113 7.06 5.12 -7.57
N ALA A 114 8.27 5.22 -8.14
CA ALA A 114 9.47 4.65 -7.55
C ALA A 114 10.17 5.65 -6.62
N LEU A 115 10.42 5.21 -5.39
CA LEU A 115 11.20 5.94 -4.38
C LEU A 115 12.60 5.32 -4.32
N ASN A 116 13.59 5.97 -4.91
CA ASN A 116 14.99 5.52 -4.88
C ASN A 116 15.63 6.00 -3.56
N LEU A 117 15.62 5.14 -2.53
CA LEU A 117 16.03 5.51 -1.18
C LEU A 117 17.54 5.49 -0.98
N ARG A 118 18.23 4.53 -1.63
CA ARG A 118 19.68 4.34 -1.54
C ARG A 118 20.22 3.87 -2.89
N LYS A 119 21.51 4.09 -3.14
CA LYS A 119 22.18 3.51 -4.31
C LYS A 119 22.26 1.99 -4.15
N GLU A 120 22.01 1.26 -5.24
CA GLU A 120 22.34 -0.17 -5.28
C GLU A 120 23.85 -0.30 -5.08
N LYS A 121 24.26 -1.23 -4.21
CA LYS A 121 25.68 -1.54 -4.06
C LYS A 121 26.11 -2.28 -5.33
N VAL A 122 26.94 -1.62 -6.13
CA VAL A 122 27.67 -2.22 -7.26
C VAL A 122 28.61 -3.30 -6.74
#